data_AF-A0A7V1ZHR1-F1
#
_entry.id   AF-A0A7V1ZHR1-F1
#
_cell.length_a   1.000
_cell.length_b   1.000
_cell.length_c   1.000
_cell.angle_alpha   90.00
_cell.angle_beta   90.00
_cell.angle_gamma   90.00
#
_symmetry.space_group_name_H-M   'P 1'
#
loop_
_entity.id
_entity.type
_entity.pdbx_description
1 polymer ?
#
loop_
_entity_poly.entity_id
_entity_poly.type
_entity_poly.pdbx_seq_one_letter_code
_entity_poly.pdbx_strand_id
1 'polypeptide(L)'
;MRFRLPWWVLPALLALALRLAATLTLRPWHDEYFTAWAAGLPWSELLAALRWDSGPPLPYLLAKLLSLAGIPALVAARGLSVAAGVLATLFVGLAARRWVSASAGPWASWLFALHPLAVMWAAEGRAYGLLSLAVAWSLWVLGEQEAQGRRWLGLAAALGFGLYTHALGLVWLLAVLAYGVLARRTAVLWASGAAVLSFLPWFFVMLQQPPEAVAWMASSLRDVPAWARWLGPLRLLPPLSGWAYTLEAPAVSGSWQLIAAVVSLVCLALARG
;
A
#
# COMPACT_ATOMS: atom_id res chain seq x y z
N MET A 1 28.22 0.14 28.05
CA MET A 1 26.91 0.59 27.54
C MET A 1 26.27 -0.56 26.77
N ARG A 2 25.08 -1.05 27.14
CA ARG A 2 24.38 -2.09 26.36
C ARG A 2 23.63 -1.41 25.22
N PHE A 3 24.11 -1.54 23.99
CA PHE A 3 23.37 -1.12 22.80
C PHE A 3 22.06 -1.91 22.76
N ARG A 4 20.92 -1.22 22.87
CA ARG A 4 19.60 -1.81 22.63
C ARG A 4 19.16 -1.38 21.25
N LEU A 5 19.01 -2.36 20.35
CA LEU A 5 18.46 -2.12 19.02
C LEU A 5 17.03 -1.56 19.15
N PRO A 6 16.65 -0.54 18.36
CA PRO A 6 15.27 -0.09 18.30
C PRO A 6 14.33 -1.24 17.89
N TRP A 7 13.14 -1.26 18.49
CA TRP A 7 12.17 -2.34 18.34
C TRP A 7 11.72 -2.61 16.88
N TRP A 8 11.88 -1.63 16.00
CA TRP A 8 11.46 -1.71 14.59
C TRP A 8 12.55 -2.23 13.65
N VAL A 9 13.82 -2.27 14.08
CA VAL A 9 14.95 -2.62 13.18
C VAL A 9 14.83 -4.04 12.67
N LEU A 10 14.60 -5.02 13.56
CA LEU A 10 14.49 -6.42 13.17
C LEU A 10 13.28 -6.68 12.24
N PRO A 11 12.05 -6.21 12.56
CA PRO A 11 10.94 -6.28 11.62
C PRO A 11 11.24 -5.65 10.27
N ALA A 12 11.87 -4.46 10.24
CA ALA A 12 12.19 -3.75 9.00
C ALA A 12 13.22 -4.50 8.13
N LEU A 13 14.26 -5.05 8.76
CA LEU A 13 15.26 -5.89 8.06
C LEU A 13 14.62 -7.16 7.50
N LEU A 14 13.76 -7.83 8.26
CA LEU A 14 13.05 -9.00 7.74
C LEU A 14 12.11 -8.62 6.59
N ALA A 15 11.35 -7.53 6.76
CA ALA A 15 10.49 -6.98 5.72
C ALA A 15 11.25 -6.71 4.43
N LEU A 16 12.45 -6.11 4.53
CA LEU A 16 13.32 -5.87 3.39
C LEU A 16 13.76 -7.19 2.75
N ALA A 17 14.26 -8.13 3.55
CA ALA A 17 14.74 -9.42 3.06
C ALA A 17 13.63 -10.22 2.33
N LEU A 18 12.44 -10.34 2.93
CA LEU A 18 11.32 -11.07 2.34
C LEU A 18 10.82 -10.42 1.05
N ARG A 19 10.71 -9.08 1.03
CA ARG A 19 10.23 -8.36 -0.16
C ARG A 19 11.25 -8.36 -1.28
N LEU A 20 12.55 -8.25 -0.98
CA LEU A 20 13.60 -8.44 -1.99
C LEU A 20 13.60 -9.87 -2.54
N ALA A 21 13.49 -10.88 -1.68
CA ALA A 21 13.41 -12.28 -2.11
C ALA A 21 12.18 -12.53 -3.00
N ALA A 22 11.01 -11.97 -2.64
CA ALA A 22 9.82 -12.03 -3.48
C ALA A 22 10.02 -11.28 -4.80
N THR A 23 10.62 -10.09 -4.78
CA THR A 23 10.92 -9.30 -5.97
C THR A 23 11.80 -10.05 -6.98
N LEU A 24 12.72 -10.88 -6.51
CA LEU A 24 13.62 -11.67 -7.35
C LEU A 24 12.97 -12.95 -7.89
N THR A 25 11.94 -13.47 -7.22
CA THR A 25 11.27 -14.73 -7.60
C THR A 25 9.98 -14.51 -8.39
N LEU A 26 9.31 -13.36 -8.21
CA LEU A 26 8.09 -13.01 -8.93
C LEU A 26 8.41 -12.63 -10.38
N ARG A 27 7.79 -13.35 -11.32
CA ARG A 27 7.79 -12.95 -12.73
C ARG A 27 6.97 -11.67 -12.90
N PRO A 28 7.48 -10.67 -13.63
CA PRO A 28 6.69 -9.47 -13.88
C PRO A 28 5.42 -9.81 -14.64
N TRP A 29 4.31 -9.19 -14.24
CA TRP A 29 3.02 -9.33 -14.91
C TRP A 29 2.68 -8.06 -15.69
N HIS A 30 1.61 -8.12 -16.49
CA HIS A 30 1.20 -7.08 -17.44
C HIS A 30 1.36 -5.65 -16.91
N ASP A 31 0.87 -5.44 -15.69
CA ASP A 31 0.83 -4.17 -14.99
C ASP A 31 2.23 -3.60 -14.65
N GLU A 32 3.19 -4.46 -14.31
CA GLU A 32 4.57 -4.05 -14.07
C GLU A 32 5.29 -3.68 -15.36
N TYR A 33 5.01 -4.41 -16.45
CA TYR A 33 5.53 -4.06 -17.77
C TYR A 33 4.99 -2.70 -18.23
N PHE A 34 3.70 -2.42 -18.00
CA PHE A 34 3.13 -1.11 -18.28
C PHE A 34 3.81 -0.01 -17.47
N THR A 35 4.01 -0.20 -16.16
CA THR A 35 4.75 0.77 -15.33
C THR A 35 6.15 1.05 -15.87
N ALA A 36 6.90 -0.02 -16.21
CA ALA A 36 8.27 0.09 -16.70
C ALA A 36 8.34 0.78 -18.08
N TRP A 37 7.42 0.43 -18.98
CA TRP A 37 7.30 1.06 -20.30
C TRP A 37 6.96 2.55 -20.16
N ALA A 38 5.92 2.88 -19.39
CA ALA A 38 5.47 4.27 -19.21
C ALA A 38 6.56 5.14 -18.60
N ALA A 39 7.34 4.62 -17.64
CA ALA A 39 8.46 5.33 -17.04
C ALA A 39 9.60 5.64 -18.04
N GLY A 40 9.76 4.80 -19.07
CA GLY A 40 10.73 4.99 -20.16
C GLY A 40 10.35 6.06 -21.18
N LEU A 41 9.07 6.43 -21.28
CA LEU A 41 8.58 7.42 -22.25
C LEU A 41 9.04 8.85 -21.89
N PRO A 42 9.18 9.77 -22.87
CA PRO A 42 9.25 11.21 -22.61
C PRO A 42 8.10 11.70 -21.71
N TRP A 43 8.29 12.78 -20.96
CA TRP A 43 7.29 13.25 -19.98
C TRP A 43 5.90 13.51 -20.59
N SER A 44 5.83 14.11 -21.77
CA SER A 44 4.58 14.34 -22.49
C SER A 44 3.88 13.04 -22.89
N GLU A 45 4.65 12.07 -23.38
CA GLU A 45 4.15 10.76 -23.79
C GLU A 45 3.72 9.90 -22.60
N LEU A 46 4.45 9.96 -21.47
CA LEU A 46 4.03 9.35 -20.22
C LEU A 46 2.66 9.89 -19.81
N LEU A 47 2.51 11.21 -19.73
CA LEU A 47 1.24 11.82 -19.34
C LEU A 47 0.11 11.50 -20.33
N ALA A 48 0.41 11.40 -21.63
CA ALA A 48 -0.55 10.96 -22.63
C ALA A 48 -0.96 9.50 -22.44
N ALA A 49 0.00 8.60 -22.15
CA ALA A 49 -0.26 7.19 -21.90
C ALA A 49 -1.15 6.98 -20.66
N LEU A 50 -0.93 7.75 -19.60
CA LEU A 50 -1.74 7.64 -18.38
C LEU A 50 -3.19 8.12 -18.52
N ARG A 51 -3.55 8.79 -19.63
CA ARG A 51 -4.96 9.04 -19.99
C ARG A 51 -5.71 7.77 -20.39
N TRP A 52 -4.99 6.69 -20.66
CA TRP A 52 -5.54 5.39 -21.04
C TRP A 52 -5.38 4.32 -19.95
N ASP A 53 -4.72 4.66 -18.84
CA ASP A 53 -4.57 3.77 -17.68
C ASP A 53 -5.59 4.14 -16.59
N SER A 54 -5.95 3.19 -15.73
CA SER A 54 -6.85 3.45 -14.58
C SER A 54 -6.14 4.00 -13.34
N GLY A 55 -4.80 3.94 -13.31
CA GLY A 55 -3.98 4.30 -12.17
C GLY A 55 -3.73 5.81 -12.05
N PRO A 56 -3.63 6.34 -10.81
CA PRO A 56 -3.03 7.63 -10.54
C PRO A 56 -1.54 7.68 -10.95
N PRO A 57 -0.95 8.89 -11.12
CA PRO A 57 0.29 9.04 -11.86
C PRO A 57 1.55 8.77 -11.02
N LEU A 58 1.48 8.88 -9.69
CA LEU A 58 2.67 8.92 -8.85
C LEU A 58 3.59 7.69 -8.97
N PRO A 59 3.08 6.44 -9.02
CA PRO A 59 3.94 5.27 -9.16
C PRO A 59 4.82 5.35 -10.43
N TYR A 60 4.23 5.81 -11.53
CA TYR A 60 4.90 5.97 -12.83
C TYR A 60 5.92 7.11 -12.80
N LEU A 61 5.55 8.26 -12.22
CA LEU A 61 6.43 9.42 -12.12
C LEU A 61 7.65 9.11 -11.23
N LEU A 62 7.46 8.44 -10.10
CA LEU A 62 8.56 8.04 -9.21
C LEU A 62 9.48 7.02 -9.89
N ALA A 63 8.92 6.00 -10.57
CA ALA A 63 9.71 5.04 -11.32
C ALA A 63 10.54 5.73 -12.42
N LYS A 64 9.94 6.70 -13.13
CA LYS A 64 10.63 7.52 -14.12
C LYS A 64 11.80 8.30 -13.50
N LEU A 65 11.57 9.01 -12.39
CA LEU A 65 12.62 9.80 -11.73
C LEU A 65 13.83 8.95 -11.35
N LEU A 66 13.61 7.75 -10.80
CA LEU A 66 14.70 6.83 -10.52
C LEU A 66 15.34 6.26 -11.79
N SER A 67 14.57 6.04 -12.84
CA SER A 67 15.13 5.57 -14.12
C SER A 67 16.04 6.60 -14.80
N LEU A 68 15.80 7.90 -14.58
CA LEU A 68 16.69 8.97 -15.03
C LEU A 68 18.08 8.90 -14.38
N ALA A 69 18.20 8.25 -13.23
CA ALA A 69 19.49 7.97 -12.58
C ALA A 69 20.20 6.72 -13.15
N GLY A 70 19.72 6.17 -14.28
CA GLY A 70 20.30 5.00 -14.94
C GLY A 70 19.81 3.65 -14.37
N ILE A 71 18.86 3.66 -13.44
CA ILE A 71 18.26 2.43 -12.89
C ILE A 71 17.25 1.88 -13.91
N PRO A 72 17.29 0.59 -14.28
CA PRO A 72 16.26 0.03 -15.15
C PRO A 72 14.85 0.26 -14.59
N ALA A 73 13.90 0.71 -15.41
CA ALA A 73 12.59 1.19 -14.95
C ALA A 73 11.81 0.17 -14.11
N LEU A 74 11.87 -1.12 -14.46
CA LEU A 74 11.25 -2.18 -13.67
C LEU A 74 11.91 -2.35 -12.30
N VAL A 75 13.25 -2.27 -12.24
CA VAL A 75 14.02 -2.33 -10.99
C VAL A 75 13.71 -1.10 -10.12
N ALA A 76 13.60 0.08 -10.73
CA ALA A 76 13.18 1.29 -10.05
C ALA A 76 11.78 1.16 -9.45
N ALA A 77 10.80 0.68 -10.23
CA ALA A 77 9.42 0.49 -9.76
C ALA A 77 9.34 -0.52 -8.61
N ARG A 78 10.00 -1.68 -8.75
CA ARG A 78 10.07 -2.71 -7.68
C ARG A 78 10.78 -2.19 -6.44
N GLY A 79 11.91 -1.50 -6.60
CA GLY A 79 12.66 -0.89 -5.52
C GLY A 79 11.85 0.14 -4.72
N LEU A 80 11.06 0.98 -5.42
CA LEU A 80 10.13 1.92 -4.79
C LEU A 80 9.07 1.20 -3.95
N SER A 81 8.46 0.14 -4.50
CA SER A 81 7.44 -0.64 -3.80
C SER A 81 8.01 -1.33 -2.55
N VAL A 82 9.22 -1.90 -2.66
CA VAL A 82 9.92 -2.53 -1.54
C VAL A 82 10.23 -1.51 -0.45
N ALA A 83 10.81 -0.37 -0.82
CA ALA A 83 11.13 0.71 0.12
C ALA A 83 9.86 1.23 0.82
N ALA A 84 8.78 1.44 0.06
CA ALA A 84 7.50 1.86 0.60
C ALA A 84 6.90 0.82 1.56
N GLY A 85 6.96 -0.47 1.22
CA GLY A 85 6.52 -1.55 2.09
C GLY A 85 7.33 -1.62 3.39
N VAL A 86 8.65 -1.43 3.34
CA VAL A 86 9.52 -1.42 4.54
C VAL A 86 9.18 -0.22 5.44
N LEU A 87 8.97 0.96 4.85
CA LEU A 87 8.51 2.13 5.61
C LEU A 87 7.10 1.91 6.17
N ALA A 88 6.20 1.27 5.42
CA ALA A 88 4.87 0.91 5.90
C ALA A 88 4.96 -0.01 7.13
N THR A 89 5.89 -0.99 7.15
CA THR A 89 6.14 -1.83 8.33
C THR A 89 6.46 -1.00 9.58
N LEU A 90 7.27 0.05 9.44
CA LEU A 90 7.59 0.96 10.54
C LEU A 90 6.35 1.77 10.97
N PHE A 91 5.64 2.39 10.02
CA PHE A 91 4.49 3.24 10.33
C PHE A 91 3.30 2.45 10.91
N VAL A 92 3.10 1.19 10.50
CA VAL A 92 2.11 0.30 11.12
C VAL A 92 2.43 0.09 12.60
N GLY A 93 3.69 -0.17 12.93
CA GLY A 93 4.13 -0.29 14.32
C GLY A 93 3.94 1.01 15.09
N LEU A 94 4.34 2.15 14.51
CA LEU A 94 4.15 3.46 15.15
C LEU A 94 2.67 3.79 15.39
N ALA A 95 1.80 3.50 14.42
CA ALA A 95 0.37 3.66 14.56
C ALA A 95 -0.18 2.75 15.68
N ALA A 96 0.19 1.46 15.72
CA ALA A 96 -0.25 0.56 16.77
C ALA A 96 0.21 1.00 18.17
N ARG A 97 1.42 1.57 18.30
CA ARG A 97 1.89 2.17 19.56
C ARG A 97 1.00 3.29 20.05
N ARG A 98 0.45 4.05 19.11
CA ARG A 98 -0.30 5.26 19.38
C ARG A 98 -1.78 4.98 19.68
N TRP A 99 -2.37 4.03 18.96
CA TRP A 99 -3.80 3.70 19.04
C TRP A 99 -4.12 2.55 20.00
N VAL A 100 -3.17 1.66 20.27
CA VAL A 100 -3.40 0.45 21.08
C VAL A 100 -2.54 0.50 22.34
N SER A 101 -1.23 0.28 22.22
CA SER A 101 -0.31 0.27 23.36
C SER A 101 1.14 0.25 22.90
N ALA A 102 2.07 0.65 23.76
CA ALA A 102 3.50 0.59 23.46
C ALA A 102 4.01 -0.83 23.13
N SER A 103 3.38 -1.88 23.69
CA SER A 103 3.71 -3.29 23.38
C SER A 103 3.12 -3.76 22.06
N ALA A 104 2.01 -3.19 21.58
CA ALA A 104 1.40 -3.55 20.30
C ALA A 104 2.25 -3.17 19.09
N GLY A 105 3.08 -2.13 19.19
CA GLY A 105 3.92 -1.64 18.09
C GLY A 105 4.82 -2.69 17.44
N PRO A 106 5.73 -3.30 18.20
CA PRO A 106 6.61 -4.35 17.68
C PRO A 106 5.83 -5.50 17.05
N TRP A 107 4.74 -5.95 17.68
CA TRP A 107 3.90 -7.03 17.16
C TRP A 107 3.23 -6.65 15.83
N ALA A 108 2.69 -5.45 15.72
CA ALA A 108 2.08 -4.97 14.47
C ALA A 108 3.11 -4.88 13.34
N SER A 109 4.35 -4.44 13.61
CA SER A 109 5.43 -4.45 12.62
C SER A 109 5.83 -5.88 12.22
N TRP A 110 5.93 -6.82 13.15
CA TRP A 110 6.20 -8.23 12.82
C TRP A 110 5.09 -8.85 11.98
N LEU A 111 3.84 -8.65 12.38
CA LEU A 111 2.67 -9.09 11.64
C LEU A 111 2.70 -8.57 10.21
N PHE A 112 2.92 -7.26 10.03
CA PHE A 112 2.93 -6.67 8.69
C PHE A 112 4.17 -7.06 7.86
N ALA A 113 5.33 -7.26 8.49
CA ALA A 113 6.54 -7.74 7.81
C ALA A 113 6.39 -9.17 7.28
N LEU A 114 5.66 -10.02 8.00
CA LEU A 114 5.46 -11.43 7.67
C LEU A 114 4.20 -11.70 6.85
N HIS A 115 3.26 -10.76 6.81
CA HIS A 115 1.99 -10.96 6.14
C HIS A 115 2.19 -11.24 4.64
N PRO A 116 1.77 -12.40 4.11
CA PRO A 116 2.09 -12.81 2.74
C PRO A 116 1.67 -11.77 1.69
N LEU A 117 0.49 -11.17 1.84
CA LEU A 117 0.03 -10.13 0.92
C LEU A 117 0.82 -8.83 1.04
N ALA A 118 1.27 -8.46 2.24
CA ALA A 118 2.08 -7.26 2.43
C ALA A 118 3.50 -7.45 1.88
N VAL A 119 3.96 -8.70 1.78
CA VAL A 119 5.19 -9.05 1.08
C VAL A 119 4.97 -9.00 -0.43
N MET A 120 3.97 -9.73 -0.94
CA MET A 120 3.66 -9.82 -2.37
C MET A 120 3.41 -8.44 -3.00
N TRP A 121 2.47 -7.68 -2.44
CA TRP A 121 2.08 -6.37 -2.98
C TRP A 121 3.18 -5.30 -2.87
N ALA A 122 4.12 -5.46 -1.94
CA ALA A 122 5.28 -4.58 -1.82
C ALA A 122 6.49 -5.08 -2.64
N ALA A 123 6.41 -6.26 -3.26
CA ALA A 123 7.45 -6.80 -4.13
C ALA A 123 7.18 -6.50 -5.61
N GLU A 124 5.92 -6.28 -5.98
CA GLU A 124 5.54 -5.84 -7.33
C GLU A 124 5.84 -4.35 -7.54
N GLY A 125 6.34 -3.99 -8.72
CA GLY A 125 6.57 -2.62 -9.20
C GLY A 125 5.28 -1.88 -9.53
N ARG A 126 4.34 -1.87 -8.59
CA ARG A 126 3.00 -1.27 -8.68
C ARG A 126 2.71 -0.38 -7.48
N ALA A 127 1.52 0.23 -7.49
CA ALA A 127 1.09 1.22 -6.50
C ALA A 127 0.90 0.66 -5.09
N TYR A 128 0.76 -0.66 -4.91
CA TYR A 128 0.25 -1.24 -3.67
C TYR A 128 1.18 -1.07 -2.46
N GLY A 129 2.50 -1.14 -2.66
CA GLY A 129 3.48 -0.82 -1.61
C GLY A 129 3.38 0.65 -1.16
N LEU A 130 3.23 1.58 -2.11
CA LEU A 130 3.05 3.01 -1.85
C LEU A 130 1.71 3.30 -1.16
N LEU A 131 0.62 2.65 -1.59
CA LEU A 131 -0.68 2.77 -0.93
C LEU A 131 -0.62 2.29 0.53
N SER A 132 0.05 1.15 0.77
CA SER A 132 0.24 0.63 2.12
C SER A 132 0.99 1.62 3.02
N LEU A 133 2.02 2.28 2.49
CA LEU A 133 2.72 3.37 3.17
C LEU A 133 1.78 4.55 3.44
N ALA A 134 0.99 4.99 2.45
CA ALA A 134 0.06 6.10 2.59
C ALA A 134 -0.92 5.87 3.76
N VAL A 135 -1.52 4.68 3.80
CA VAL A 135 -2.47 4.27 4.86
C VAL A 135 -1.77 4.24 6.22
N ALA A 136 -0.65 3.53 6.34
CA ALA A 136 0.08 3.40 7.61
C ALA A 136 0.57 4.77 8.14
N TRP A 137 1.11 5.61 7.24
CA TRP A 137 1.56 6.95 7.57
C TRP A 137 0.40 7.82 8.06
N SER A 138 -0.73 7.81 7.35
CA SER A 138 -1.91 8.58 7.74
C SER A 138 -2.49 8.14 9.09
N LEU A 139 -2.51 6.84 9.39
CA LEU A 139 -2.94 6.30 10.68
C LEU A 139 -2.04 6.78 11.82
N TRP A 140 -0.73 6.73 11.63
CA TRP A 140 0.20 7.24 12.65
C TRP A 140 0.02 8.74 12.88
N VAL A 141 -0.04 9.55 11.82
CA VAL A 141 -0.21 11.01 11.96
C VAL A 141 -1.57 11.36 12.58
N LEU A 142 -2.63 10.64 12.23
CA LEU A 142 -3.95 10.82 12.84
C LEU A 142 -3.86 10.60 14.36
N GLY A 143 -3.18 9.54 14.79
CA GLY A 143 -2.95 9.28 16.21
C GLY A 143 -2.10 10.37 16.87
N GLU A 144 -1.01 10.81 16.25
CA GLU A 144 -0.18 11.91 16.76
C GLU A 144 -0.97 13.23 16.92
N GLN A 145 -1.84 13.56 15.95
CA GLN A 145 -2.71 14.74 16.04
C GLN A 145 -3.62 14.71 17.26
N GLU A 146 -4.13 13.53 17.64
CA GLU A 146 -4.95 13.40 18.85
C GLU A 146 -4.17 13.67 20.14
N ALA A 147 -2.85 13.50 20.15
CA ALA A 147 -2.02 13.75 21.33
C ALA A 147 -1.56 15.20 21.42
N GLN A 148 -1.14 15.78 20.29
CA GLN A 148 -0.37 17.03 20.28
C GLN A 148 -1.14 18.22 19.69
N GLY A 149 -2.29 17.98 19.06
CA GLY A 149 -3.11 19.01 18.44
C GLY A 149 -2.57 19.56 17.10
N ARG A 150 -3.51 19.92 16.21
CA ARG A 150 -3.39 20.78 15.00
C ARG A 150 -2.31 20.51 13.95
N ARG A 151 -1.67 19.34 13.89
CA ARG A 151 -0.76 18.98 12.78
C ARG A 151 -1.47 18.37 11.56
N TRP A 152 -2.40 19.12 10.95
CA TRP A 152 -3.23 18.64 9.83
C TRP A 152 -2.45 18.49 8.50
N LEU A 153 -1.35 19.22 8.31
CA LEU A 153 -0.53 19.16 7.09
C LEU A 153 0.08 17.77 6.85
N GLY A 154 0.56 17.11 7.89
CA GLY A 154 1.11 15.75 7.76
C GLY A 154 0.04 14.74 7.31
N LEU A 155 -1.19 14.90 7.80
CA LEU A 155 -2.30 14.05 7.39
C LEU A 155 -2.75 14.39 5.96
N ALA A 156 -2.81 15.68 5.60
CA ALA A 156 -3.10 16.10 4.24
C ALA A 156 -2.09 15.53 3.24
N ALA A 157 -0.80 15.54 3.58
CA ALA A 157 0.25 14.97 2.76
C ALA A 157 0.10 13.45 2.62
N ALA A 158 -0.16 12.72 3.71
CA ALA A 158 -0.37 11.28 3.67
C ALA A 158 -1.60 10.87 2.85
N LEU A 159 -2.72 11.59 3.01
CA LEU A 159 -3.95 11.36 2.26
C LEU A 159 -3.78 11.71 0.77
N GLY A 160 -3.17 12.86 0.47
CA GLY A 160 -2.88 13.27 -0.91
C GLY A 160 -1.94 12.28 -1.60
N PHE A 161 -0.88 11.85 -0.91
CA PHE A 161 -0.01 10.76 -1.37
C PHE A 161 -0.82 9.50 -1.69
N GLY A 162 -1.76 9.10 -0.81
CA GLY A 162 -2.69 8.00 -1.08
C GLY A 162 -3.47 8.16 -2.38
N LEU A 163 -4.13 9.31 -2.59
CA LEU A 163 -4.89 9.60 -3.80
C LEU A 163 -4.05 9.53 -5.07
N TYR A 164 -2.82 10.04 -5.00
CA TYR A 164 -1.88 10.04 -6.11
C TYR A 164 -1.24 8.68 -6.40
N THR A 165 -1.38 7.69 -5.49
CA THR A 165 -0.87 6.32 -5.69
C THR A 165 -1.88 5.38 -6.33
N HIS A 166 -3.11 5.32 -5.80
CA HIS A 166 -4.08 4.29 -6.18
C HIS A 166 -5.51 4.76 -5.92
N ALA A 167 -6.49 4.29 -6.70
CA ALA A 167 -7.91 4.63 -6.53
C ALA A 167 -8.47 4.25 -5.15
N LEU A 168 -7.94 3.19 -4.53
CA LEU A 168 -8.26 2.81 -3.14
C LEU A 168 -7.85 3.87 -2.11
N GLY A 169 -6.94 4.79 -2.46
CA GLY A 169 -6.66 5.97 -1.66
C GLY A 169 -7.89 6.85 -1.44
N LEU A 170 -8.83 6.88 -2.39
CA LEU A 170 -10.12 7.59 -2.23
C LEU A 170 -10.99 6.91 -1.18
N VAL A 171 -11.07 5.57 -1.19
CA VAL A 171 -11.82 4.80 -0.18
C VAL A 171 -11.26 5.09 1.21
N TRP A 172 -9.93 5.10 1.34
CA TRP A 172 -9.27 5.43 2.59
C TRP A 172 -9.52 6.89 3.04
N LEU A 173 -9.43 7.85 2.12
CA LEU A 173 -9.76 9.26 2.37
C LEU A 173 -11.19 9.40 2.89
N LEU A 174 -12.17 8.72 2.27
CA LEU A 174 -13.57 8.77 2.71
C LEU A 174 -13.75 8.20 4.11
N ALA A 175 -13.03 7.14 4.48
CA ALA A 175 -13.04 6.59 5.84
C ALA A 175 -12.49 7.59 6.86
N VAL A 176 -11.37 8.26 6.55
CA VAL A 176 -10.77 9.29 7.42
C VAL A 176 -11.66 10.54 7.50
N LEU A 177 -12.30 10.93 6.40
CA LEU A 177 -13.26 12.03 6.37
C LEU A 177 -14.48 11.71 7.24
N ALA A 178 -15.05 10.51 7.11
CA ALA A 178 -16.17 10.05 7.93
C ALA A 178 -15.80 10.07 9.42
N TYR A 179 -14.60 9.59 9.78
CA TYR A 179 -14.06 9.73 11.13
C TYR A 179 -14.01 11.20 11.57
N GLY A 180 -13.47 12.09 10.73
CA GLY A 180 -13.40 13.52 11.01
C GLY A 180 -14.77 14.18 11.25
N VAL A 181 -15.80 13.79 10.48
CA VAL A 181 -17.18 14.26 10.66
C VAL A 181 -17.78 13.73 11.96
N LEU A 182 -17.75 12.42 12.16
CA LEU A 182 -18.37 11.75 13.32
C LEU A 182 -17.72 12.17 14.64
N ALA A 183 -16.39 12.27 14.66
CA ALA A 183 -15.63 12.71 15.83
C ALA A 183 -15.48 14.25 15.91
N ARG A 184 -16.13 15.01 15.01
CA ARG A 184 -16.12 16.48 14.94
C ARG A 184 -14.71 17.09 14.97
N ARG A 185 -13.77 16.46 14.26
CA ARG A 185 -12.35 16.85 14.20
C ARG A 185 -12.08 17.75 13.01
N THR A 186 -12.20 19.07 13.20
CA THR A 186 -11.99 20.07 12.12
C THR A 186 -10.63 19.96 11.44
N ALA A 187 -9.55 19.64 12.17
CA ALA A 187 -8.22 19.42 11.60
C ALA A 187 -8.20 18.28 10.56
N VAL A 188 -8.97 17.21 10.80
CA VAL A 188 -9.10 16.07 9.87
C VAL A 188 -9.90 16.48 8.64
N LEU A 189 -10.93 17.31 8.81
CA LEU A 189 -11.70 17.87 7.69
C LEU A 189 -10.81 18.75 6.80
N TRP A 190 -10.01 19.65 7.40
CA TRP A 190 -9.05 20.49 6.67
C TRP A 190 -8.00 19.66 5.94
N ALA A 191 -7.46 18.62 6.59
CA ALA A 191 -6.52 17.71 5.96
C ALA A 191 -7.13 16.99 4.75
N SER A 192 -8.37 16.50 4.88
CA SER A 192 -9.08 15.80 3.81
C SER A 192 -9.39 16.75 2.65
N GLY A 193 -9.86 17.97 2.95
CA GLY A 193 -10.11 19.00 1.94
C GLY A 193 -8.84 19.39 1.18
N ALA A 194 -7.73 19.59 1.90
CA ALA A 194 -6.44 19.90 1.29
C ALA A 194 -5.90 18.76 0.40
N ALA A 195 -6.10 17.50 0.81
CA ALA A 195 -5.75 16.33 -0.01
C ALA A 195 -6.59 16.25 -1.29
N VAL A 196 -7.90 16.53 -1.22
CA VAL A 196 -8.77 16.58 -2.42
C VAL A 196 -8.36 17.73 -3.34
N LEU A 197 -8.16 18.92 -2.78
CA LEU A 197 -7.70 20.09 -3.53
C LEU A 197 -6.39 19.83 -4.27
N SER A 198 -5.43 19.16 -3.62
CA SER A 198 -4.15 18.83 -4.27
C SER A 198 -4.30 17.79 -5.37
N PHE A 199 -5.31 16.91 -5.30
CA PHE A 199 -5.58 15.88 -6.30
C PHE A 199 -6.43 16.37 -7.49
N LEU A 200 -7.03 17.56 -7.41
CA LEU A 200 -7.87 18.13 -8.47
C LEU A 200 -7.24 18.09 -9.88
N PRO A 201 -5.95 18.42 -10.09
CA PRO A 201 -5.35 18.38 -11.42
C PRO A 201 -5.44 16.98 -12.05
N TRP A 202 -5.24 15.92 -11.27
CA TRP A 202 -5.35 14.55 -11.77
C TRP A 202 -6.80 14.10 -11.90
N PHE A 203 -7.68 14.56 -11.00
CA PHE A 203 -9.10 14.22 -11.06
C PHE A 203 -9.73 14.57 -12.41
N PHE A 204 -9.37 15.70 -13.02
CA PHE A 204 -9.86 16.05 -14.37
C PHE A 204 -9.33 15.12 -15.47
N VAL A 205 -8.09 14.63 -15.34
CA VAL A 205 -7.54 13.62 -16.26
C VAL A 205 -8.30 12.31 -16.11
N MET A 206 -8.56 11.89 -14.87
CA MET A 206 -9.31 10.67 -14.56
C MET A 206 -10.73 10.71 -15.14
N LEU A 207 -11.42 11.85 -15.10
CA LEU A 207 -12.75 12.01 -15.72
C LEU A 207 -12.75 11.89 -17.25
N GLN A 208 -11.60 12.07 -17.89
CA GLN A 208 -11.43 11.95 -19.34
C GLN A 208 -10.92 10.56 -19.75
N GLN A 209 -10.63 9.68 -18.80
CA GLN A 209 -10.20 8.32 -19.10
C GLN A 209 -11.34 7.55 -19.77
N PRO A 210 -11.04 6.77 -20.82
CA PRO A 210 -12.05 6.07 -21.57
C PRO A 210 -12.57 4.86 -20.77
N PRO A 211 -13.81 4.40 -21.01
CA PRO A 211 -14.39 3.26 -20.28
C PRO A 211 -13.52 1.99 -20.30
N GLU A 212 -12.74 1.80 -21.36
CA GLU A 212 -11.80 0.69 -21.55
C GLU A 212 -10.74 0.64 -20.45
N ALA A 213 -10.30 1.80 -19.93
CA ALA A 213 -9.30 1.87 -18.86
C ALA A 213 -9.77 1.16 -17.57
N VAL A 214 -11.08 1.11 -17.34
CA VAL A 214 -11.71 0.49 -16.16
C VAL A 214 -12.56 -0.73 -16.52
N ALA A 215 -12.54 -1.18 -17.78
CA ALA A 215 -13.38 -2.29 -18.24
C ALA A 215 -13.10 -3.61 -17.52
N TRP A 216 -11.86 -3.82 -17.07
CA TRP A 216 -11.45 -4.97 -16.26
C TRP A 216 -12.19 -5.05 -14.91
N MET A 217 -12.62 -3.91 -14.36
CA MET A 217 -13.43 -3.88 -13.14
C MET A 217 -14.84 -4.39 -13.42
N ALA A 218 -15.42 -3.99 -14.56
CA ALA A 218 -16.75 -4.41 -14.96
C ALA A 218 -16.79 -5.90 -15.30
N SER A 219 -15.76 -6.45 -15.97
CA SER A 219 -15.65 -7.91 -16.18
C SER A 219 -15.51 -8.64 -14.85
N SER A 220 -14.63 -8.18 -13.95
CA SER A 220 -14.46 -8.78 -12.62
C SER A 220 -15.78 -8.84 -11.82
N LEU A 221 -16.63 -7.81 -11.91
CA LEU A 221 -17.94 -7.78 -11.24
C LEU A 221 -18.96 -8.75 -11.84
N ARG A 222 -18.89 -9.00 -13.15
CA ARG A 222 -19.77 -9.94 -13.86
C ARG A 222 -19.32 -11.39 -13.65
N ASP A 223 -18.02 -11.63 -13.75
CA ASP A 223 -17.46 -12.97 -13.86
C ASP A 223 -17.21 -13.61 -12.49
N VAL A 224 -17.03 -12.81 -11.43
CA VAL A 224 -16.84 -13.30 -10.06
C VAL A 224 -18.18 -13.36 -9.30
N PRO A 225 -18.63 -14.56 -8.88
CA PRO A 225 -19.86 -14.71 -8.11
C PRO A 225 -19.90 -13.82 -6.86
N ALA A 226 -21.07 -13.29 -6.51
CA ALA A 226 -21.22 -12.35 -5.39
C ALA A 226 -20.65 -12.88 -4.07
N TRP A 227 -20.92 -14.14 -3.73
CA TRP A 227 -20.40 -14.77 -2.52
C TRP A 227 -18.86 -14.84 -2.51
N ALA A 228 -18.22 -15.05 -3.67
CA ALA A 228 -16.77 -15.12 -3.78
C ALA A 228 -16.12 -13.73 -3.62
N ARG A 229 -16.82 -12.67 -4.02
CA ARG A 229 -16.40 -11.27 -3.78
C ARG A 229 -16.38 -10.94 -2.29
N TRP A 230 -17.42 -11.35 -1.55
CA TRP A 230 -17.51 -11.12 -0.11
C TRP A 230 -16.51 -11.96 0.70
N LEU A 231 -16.26 -13.20 0.28
CA LEU A 231 -15.30 -14.09 0.94
C LEU A 231 -13.86 -13.93 0.44
N GLY A 232 -13.60 -13.04 -0.53
CA GLY A 232 -12.26 -12.79 -1.07
C GLY A 232 -11.20 -12.55 0.00
N PRO A 233 -11.42 -11.65 0.99
CA PRO A 233 -10.50 -11.42 2.10
C PRO A 233 -10.26 -12.66 2.97
N LEU A 234 -11.25 -13.54 3.15
CA LEU A 234 -11.10 -14.77 3.94
C LEU A 234 -10.38 -15.87 3.15
N ARG A 235 -10.58 -15.91 1.83
CA ARG A 235 -9.79 -16.72 0.90
C ARG A 235 -8.37 -16.20 0.78
N LEU A 236 -8.07 -14.98 1.20
CA LEU A 236 -6.73 -14.39 1.24
C LEU A 236 -5.96 -14.74 2.51
N LEU A 237 -6.64 -15.26 3.54
CA LEU A 237 -6.03 -15.63 4.81
C LEU A 237 -5.46 -17.04 4.75
N PRO A 238 -4.18 -17.22 5.13
CA PRO A 238 -3.62 -18.55 5.35
C PRO A 238 -4.38 -19.34 6.44
N PRO A 239 -4.56 -20.67 6.33
CA PRO A 239 -4.22 -21.58 5.23
C PRO A 239 -5.34 -21.73 4.19
N LEU A 240 -6.41 -20.94 4.30
CA LEU A 240 -7.57 -20.98 3.39
C LEU A 240 -7.24 -20.36 2.01
N SER A 241 -6.04 -19.80 1.88
CA SER A 241 -5.51 -19.17 0.69
C SER A 241 -5.03 -20.16 -0.36
N GLY A 242 -5.98 -20.70 -1.11
CA GLY A 242 -5.73 -21.16 -2.47
C GLY A 242 -5.47 -19.97 -3.41
N TRP A 243 -4.41 -19.19 -3.19
CA TRP A 243 -4.03 -18.15 -4.16
C TRP A 243 -3.19 -18.76 -5.27
N ALA A 244 -3.86 -18.96 -6.41
CA ALA A 244 -3.36 -18.67 -7.77
C ALA A 244 -4.15 -19.45 -8.84
N TYR A 245 -5.43 -19.14 -9.03
CA TYR A 245 -6.07 -19.41 -10.34
C TYR A 245 -6.53 -18.14 -11.06
N THR A 246 -6.46 -16.95 -10.44
CA THR A 246 -7.09 -15.76 -11.04
C THR A 246 -6.18 -14.60 -11.38
N LEU A 247 -4.93 -14.52 -10.93
CA LEU A 247 -3.96 -13.52 -11.40
C LEU A 247 -2.57 -14.08 -11.11
N GLU A 248 -1.88 -14.62 -12.12
CA GLU A 248 -0.47 -15.06 -12.32
C GLU A 248 0.57 -15.08 -11.17
N ALA A 249 0.20 -15.09 -9.89
CA ALA A 249 1.09 -15.18 -8.76
C ALA A 249 1.59 -16.63 -8.62
N PRO A 250 2.89 -16.88 -8.38
CA PRO A 250 3.37 -18.22 -8.13
C PRO A 250 2.71 -18.80 -6.87
N ALA A 251 2.26 -20.05 -6.96
CA ALA A 251 1.67 -20.77 -5.85
C ALA A 251 2.65 -20.82 -4.65
N VAL A 252 2.39 -20.03 -3.61
CA VAL A 252 3.13 -20.12 -2.35
C VAL A 252 2.72 -21.42 -1.66
N SER A 253 3.68 -22.29 -1.33
CA SER A 253 3.38 -23.61 -0.76
C SER A 253 2.55 -23.50 0.53
N GLY A 254 1.64 -24.45 0.76
CA GLY A 254 0.76 -24.46 1.93
C GLY A 254 1.49 -24.40 3.28
N SER A 255 2.75 -24.82 3.32
CA SER A 255 3.62 -24.73 4.51
C SER A 255 3.93 -23.28 4.91
N TRP A 256 4.23 -22.41 3.94
CA TRP A 256 4.48 -20.98 4.21
C TRP A 256 3.22 -20.26 4.67
N GLN A 257 2.08 -20.68 4.12
CA GLN A 257 0.77 -20.20 4.55
C GLN A 257 0.50 -20.59 6.01
N LEU A 258 0.71 -21.85 6.37
CA LEU A 258 0.55 -22.31 7.75
C LEU A 258 1.46 -21.54 8.73
N ILE A 259 2.72 -21.31 8.34
CA ILE A 259 3.67 -20.53 9.14
C ILE A 259 3.15 -19.09 9.34
N ALA A 260 2.72 -18.42 8.28
CA ALA A 260 2.16 -17.07 8.38
C ALA A 260 0.90 -17.01 9.26
N ALA A 261 0.01 -17.99 9.17
CA ALA A 261 -1.17 -18.10 10.04
C ALA A 261 -0.77 -18.25 11.51
N VAL A 262 0.12 -19.20 11.81
CA VAL A 262 0.59 -19.47 13.18
C VAL A 262 1.27 -18.25 13.76
N VAL A 263 2.17 -17.61 13.02
CA VAL A 263 2.83 -16.39 13.50
C VAL A 263 1.81 -15.26 13.73
N SER A 264 0.80 -15.15 12.86
CA SER A 264 -0.26 -14.15 13.03
C SER A 264 -1.06 -14.36 14.30
N LEU A 265 -1.46 -15.60 14.58
CA LEU A 265 -2.19 -15.98 15.79
C LEU A 265 -1.35 -15.77 17.07
N VAL A 266 -0.06 -16.14 17.03
CA VAL A 266 0.87 -15.93 18.16
C VAL A 266 1.03 -14.44 18.45
N CYS A 267 1.27 -13.62 17.43
CA CYS A 267 1.39 -12.17 17.62
C CYS A 267 0.10 -11.54 18.17
N LEU A 268 -1.08 -12.00 17.72
CA LEU A 268 -2.37 -11.54 18.24
C LEU A 268 -2.58 -11.94 19.71
N ALA A 269 -2.19 -13.16 20.09
CA ALA A 269 -2.28 -13.63 21.47
C ALA A 269 -1.35 -12.83 22.40
N LEU A 270 -0.12 -12.56 21.94
CA LEU A 270 0.88 -11.79 22.69
C LEU A 270 0.58 -10.30 22.77
N ALA A 271 -0.19 -9.75 21.83
CA ALA A 271 -0.60 -8.34 21.88
C ALA A 271 -1.73 -8.05 22.89
N ARG A 272 -2.40 -9.10 23.42
CA ARG A 272 -3.49 -8.98 24.41
C ARG A 272 -3.05 -9.14 25.87
N GLY A 273 -1.79 -9.49 26.11
CA GLY A 273 -1.16 -9.58 27.44
C GLY A 273 -0.23 -8.41 27.70
#